data_AF-A0A285Z2K2-F1
#
_entry.id   AF-A0A285Z2K2-F1
#
_cell.length_a   1.000
_cell.length_b   1.000
_cell.length_c   1.000
_cell.angle_alpha   90.00
_cell.angle_beta   90.00
_cell.angle_gamma   90.00
#
_symmetry.space_group_name_H-M   'P 1'
#
loop_
_entity.id
_entity.type
_entity.pdbx_description
1 polymer ?
#
loop_
_entity_poly.entity_id
_entity_poly.type
_entity_poly.pdbx_seq_one_letter_code
_entity_poly.pdbx_strand_id
1 'polypeptide(L)' 'MDRKPSNQEVAVAIGISEAEVIRYRSETLLLGDGSWLIHFTFLMPKELRFGLTGSFTHILKAAPPAGDRRVEAL' A
#
# COMPACT_ATOMS: atom_id res chain seq x y z
N MET A 1 -10.09 -1.19 6.93
CA MET A 1 -8.93 -1.80 7.62
C MET A 1 -8.85 -1.18 8.99
N ASP A 2 -8.85 -1.98 10.04
CA ASP A 2 -9.05 -1.46 11.41
C ASP A 2 -7.72 -1.14 12.12
N ARG A 3 -6.59 -1.40 11.44
CA ARG A 3 -5.24 -1.14 11.94
C ARG A 3 -4.31 -0.66 10.83
N LYS A 4 -3.20 -0.04 11.25
CA LYS A 4 -2.08 0.31 10.36
C LYS A 4 -1.51 -0.96 9.72
N PRO A 5 -1.20 -0.96 8.41
CA PRO A 5 -0.66 -2.13 7.74
C PRO A 5 0.76 -2.43 8.20
N SER A 6 1.00 -3.70 8.45
CA SER A 6 2.30 -4.31 8.76
C SER A 6 3.23 -4.28 7.55
N ASN A 7 4.54 -4.44 7.78
CA ASN A 7 5.51 -4.45 6.68
C ASN A 7 5.30 -5.65 5.76
N GLN A 8 4.98 -6.82 6.30
CA GLN A 8 4.63 -8.00 5.50
C GLN A 8 3.40 -7.78 4.61
N GLU A 9 2.32 -7.16 5.10
CA GLU A 9 1.13 -6.85 4.28
C GLU A 9 1.48 -5.90 3.13
N VAL A 10 2.32 -4.90 3.38
CA VAL A 10 2.80 -3.97 2.35
C VAL A 10 3.70 -4.66 1.34
N ALA A 11 4.61 -5.52 1.81
CA ALA A 11 5.55 -6.27 0.98
C ALA A 11 4.82 -7.13 -0.05
N VAL A 12 3.79 -7.86 0.40
CA VAL A 12 2.91 -8.64 -0.47
C VAL A 12 2.17 -7.75 -1.47
N ALA A 13 1.67 -6.59 -1.03
CA ALA A 13 0.89 -5.69 -1.88
C ALA A 13 1.69 -5.06 -3.03
N ILE A 14 2.98 -4.76 -2.81
CA ILE A 14 3.83 -4.11 -3.82
C ILE A 14 4.86 -5.04 -4.47
N GLY A 15 4.88 -6.32 -4.09
CA GLY A 15 5.73 -7.34 -4.71
C GLY A 15 7.21 -7.22 -4.37
N ILE A 16 7.55 -6.80 -3.14
CA ILE A 16 8.94 -6.72 -2.65
C ILE A 16 9.09 -7.50 -1.34
N SER A 17 10.30 -7.60 -0.80
CA SER A 17 10.54 -8.25 0.50
C SER A 17 10.15 -7.37 1.68
N GLU A 18 9.81 -7.98 2.81
CA GLU A 18 9.56 -7.25 4.06
C GLU A 18 10.77 -6.41 4.51
N ALA A 19 11.99 -6.92 4.28
CA ALA A 19 13.22 -6.20 4.58
C ALA A 19 13.36 -4.90 3.77
N GLU A 20 12.96 -4.91 2.50
CA GLU A 20 12.94 -3.71 1.67
C GLU A 20 11.88 -2.72 2.12
N VAL A 21 10.70 -3.20 2.55
CA VAL A 21 9.69 -2.33 3.17
C VAL A 21 10.23 -1.69 4.43
N ILE A 22 10.84 -2.45 5.34
CA ILE A 22 11.46 -1.92 6.57
C ILE A 22 12.48 -0.83 6.24
N ARG A 23 13.29 -1.05 5.20
CA ARG A 23 14.38 -0.15 4.82
C ARG A 23 13.89 1.15 4.18
N TYR A 24 12.86 1.07 3.34
CA TYR A 24 12.48 2.19 2.48
C TYR A 24 11.17 2.86 2.87
N ARG A 25 10.32 2.25 3.69
CA ARG A 25 9.08 2.87 4.20
C ARG A 25 9.43 4.07 5.08
N SER A 26 8.79 5.21 4.82
CA SER A 26 8.94 6.43 5.62
C SER A 26 7.68 6.70 6.44
N GLU A 27 6.62 7.18 5.79
CA GLU A 27 5.37 7.57 6.42
C GLU A 27 4.23 6.62 6.02
N THR A 28 3.22 6.54 6.88
CA THR A 28 1.98 5.83 6.54
C THR A 28 0.80 6.58 7.12
N LEU A 29 -0.09 7.02 6.23
CA LEU A 29 -1.22 7.89 6.52
C LEU A 29 -2.52 7.14 6.29
N LEU A 30 -3.46 7.27 7.23
CA LEU A 30 -4.84 6.81 7.06
C LEU A 30 -5.59 7.85 6.24
N LEU A 31 -6.22 7.42 5.15
CA LEU A 31 -7.07 8.25 4.30
C LEU A 31 -8.51 8.24 4.80
N GLY A 32 -9.30 9.24 4.41
CA GLY A 32 -10.69 9.40 4.85
C GLY A 32 -11.65 8.29 4.40
N ASP A 33 -11.27 7.49 3.41
CA ASP A 33 -11.99 6.30 2.93
C ASP A 33 -11.59 5.00 3.67
N GLY A 34 -10.71 5.10 4.66
CA GLY A 34 -10.16 3.96 5.41
C GLY A 34 -8.99 3.25 4.72
N SER A 35 -8.57 3.71 3.54
CA SER A 35 -7.38 3.22 2.84
C SER A 35 -6.10 3.78 3.48
N TRP A 36 -4.96 3.15 3.21
CA TRP A 36 -3.67 3.60 3.71
C TRP A 36 -2.77 4.09 2.58
N LEU A 37 -2.27 5.32 2.69
CA LEU A 37 -1.21 5.85 1.84
C LEU A 37 0.14 5.56 2.49
N ILE A 38 1.00 4.84 1.78
CA ILE A 38 2.31 4.44 2.26
C ILE A 38 3.36 5.17 1.44
N HIS A 39 4.25 5.89 2.12
CA HIS A 39 5.37 6.59 1.50
C HIS A 39 6.65 5.76 1.59
N PHE A 40 7.41 5.80 0.49
CA PHE A 40 8.74 5.24 0.41
C PHE A 40 9.76 6.35 0.16
N THR A 41 10.98 6.16 0.64
CA THR A 41 12.07 7.13 0.48
C THR A 41 12.56 7.16 -0.98
N PHE A 42 13.10 8.31 -1.38
CA PHE A 42 13.72 8.48 -2.71
C PHE A 42 14.95 7.57 -2.92
N LEU A 43 15.53 7.05 -1.84
CA LEU A 43 16.66 6.10 -1.85
C LEU A 43 16.25 4.69 -2.30
N MET A 44 14.96 4.40 -2.42
CA MET A 44 14.46 3.11 -2.90
C MET A 44 14.93 2.86 -4.35
N PRO A 45 15.61 1.75 -4.67
CA PRO A 45 16.05 1.42 -6.03
C PRO A 45 14.91 1.44 -7.05
N LYS A 46 15.19 1.82 -8.30
CA LYS A 46 14.18 1.99 -9.35
C LYS A 46 13.43 0.68 -9.63
N GLU A 47 14.12 -0.44 -9.50
CA GLU A 47 13.63 -1.79 -9.77
C GLU A 47 12.50 -2.17 -8.81
N LEU A 48 12.51 -1.63 -7.59
CA LEU A 48 11.48 -1.89 -6.57
C LEU A 48 10.24 -1.00 -6.73
N ARG A 49 10.26 0.00 -7.63
CA ARG A 49 9.21 1.02 -7.74
C ARG A 49 8.06 0.63 -8.67
N PHE A 50 8.07 -0.57 -9.25
CA PHE A 50 7.14 -0.99 -10.31
C PHE A 50 5.66 -0.91 -9.90
N GLY A 51 5.34 -0.96 -8.60
CA GLY A 51 3.99 -0.81 -8.04
C GLY A 51 3.70 0.51 -7.31
N LEU A 52 4.59 1.50 -7.42
CA LEU A 52 4.44 2.80 -6.77
C LEU A 52 3.96 3.86 -7.76
N THR A 53 3.25 4.85 -7.24
CA THR A 53 2.96 6.08 -7.99
C THR A 53 4.23 6.91 -8.19
N GLY A 54 4.18 7.90 -9.08
CA GLY A 54 5.30 8.82 -9.34
C GLY A 54 5.81 9.61 -8.13
N SER A 55 5.10 9.59 -6.99
CA SER A 55 5.50 10.20 -5.73
C SER A 55 6.08 9.20 -4.70
N PHE A 56 6.54 8.02 -5.13
CA PHE A 56 7.06 6.97 -4.23
C PHE A 56 6.00 6.50 -3.22
N THR A 57 4.73 6.48 -3.63
CA THR A 57 3.64 6.07 -2.75
C THR A 57 2.89 4.86 -3.27
N HIS A 58 2.30 4.10 -2.34
CA HIS A 58 1.35 3.04 -2.63
C HIS A 58 0.07 3.26 -1.82
N ILE A 59 -1.09 2.97 -2.42
CA ILE A 59 -2.39 3.03 -1.74
C ILE A 59 -2.86 1.60 -1.48
N LEU A 60 -2.87 1.23 -0.21
CA LEU A 60 -3.45 -0.02 0.24
C LEU A 60 -4.94 0.20 0.51
N LYS A 61 -5.79 -0.26 -0.42
CA LYS A 61 -7.24 -0.02 -0.36
C LYS A 61 -7.89 -0.69 0.84
N ALA A 62 -8.79 0.02 1.51
CA ALA A 62 -9.70 -0.61 2.46
C ALA A 62 -10.55 -1.67 1.75
N ALA A 63 -10.88 -2.76 2.45
CA ALA A 63 -11.92 -3.66 1.98
C ALA A 63 -13.22 -2.84 1.82
N PRO A 64 -13.94 -2.98 0.69
CA PRO A 64 -15.23 -2.33 0.54
C PRO A 64 -16.15 -2.77 1.69
N PRO A 65 -17.02 -1.89 2.20
CA PRO A 65 -17.98 -2.27 3.21
C PRO A 65 -18.79 -3.47 2.71
N ALA A 66 -19.05 -4.43 3.60
CA ALA A 66 -19.64 -5.74 3.26
C ALA A 66 -21.00 -5.69 2.52
N GLY A 67 -21.59 -4.50 2.33
CA GLY A 67 -22.82 -4.27 1.59
C GLY A 67 -22.65 -3.79 0.14
N ASP A 68 -21.46 -3.40 -0.31
CA ASP A 68 -21.27 -2.91 -1.69
C ASP A 68 -20.82 -4.03 -2.63
N ARG A 69 -21.66 -5.05 -2.77
CA ARG A 69 -21.60 -6.00 -3.88
C ARG A 69 -22.19 -5.33 -5.11
N ARG A 70 -21.47 -4.39 -5.71
CA ARG A 70 -21.63 -4.16 -7.15
C ARG A 70 -21.03 -5.36 -7.86
N VAL A 71 -21.90 -6.32 -8.12
CA VAL A 71 -21.67 -7.39 -9.09
C VAL A 71 -21.40 -6.69 -10.40
N GLU A 72 -20.14 -6.59 -10.83
CA GLU A 72 -19.86 -6.43 -12.25
C GLU A 72 -20.35 -7.73 -12.89
N ALA A 73 -21.59 -7.68 -13.36
CA ALA A 73 -22.18 -8.69 -14.20
C ALA A 73 -21.35 -8.75 -15.49
N LEU A 74 -20.72 -9.90 -15.72
CA LEU A 74 -20.30 -10.35 -17.04
C LEU A 74 -21.46 -11.10 -17.69
#